data_AF-A0A950JDR5-F1
#
_entry.id   AF-A0A950JDR5-F1
#
_cell.length_a   1.000
_cell.length_b   1.000
_cell.length_c   1.000
_cell.angle_alpha   90.00
_cell.angle_beta   90.00
_cell.angle_gamma   90.00
#
_symmetry.space_group_name_H-M   'P 1'
#
loop_
_entity.id
_entity.type
_entity.pdbx_description
1 polymer ?
#
loop_
_entity_poly.entity_id
_entity_poly.type
_entity_poly.pdbx_seq_one_letter_code
_entity_poly.pdbx_strand_id
1 'polypeptide(L)' 'MMVDASALVAVVRNEAGADRFFRALSDLREPKYMSAANYLEAAIVICFAYALAESMREPLLFKGDDFSHTDVAVA' A
#
# COMPACT_ATOMS: atom_id res chain seq x y z
N MET A 1 -5.50 -4.56 18.31
CA MET A 1 -4.23 -3.90 17.94
C MET A 1 -4.46 -2.58 17.20
N MET A 2 -3.70 -1.52 17.48
CA MET A 2 -3.63 -0.31 16.63
C MET A 2 -2.59 -0.51 15.53
N VAL A 3 -2.95 -0.18 14.29
CA VAL A 3 -2.09 -0.37 13.10
C VAL A 3 -1.64 0.99 12.58
N ASP A 4 -0.33 1.13 12.40
CA ASP A 4 0.29 2.29 11.76
C ASP A 4 0.25 2.17 10.22
N ALA A 5 0.30 3.31 9.52
CA ALA A 5 0.25 3.34 8.06
C ALA A 5 1.45 2.63 7.44
N SER A 6 2.65 2.83 8.00
CA SER A 6 3.90 2.22 7.50
C SER A 6 3.87 0.70 7.55
N ALA A 7 3.25 0.09 8.55
CA ALA A 7 3.14 -1.36 8.66
C ALA A 7 2.26 -1.95 7.54
N LEU A 8 1.18 -1.25 7.16
CA LEU A 8 0.32 -1.67 6.06
C LEU A 8 1.01 -1.48 4.71
N VAL A 9 1.68 -0.34 4.52
CA VAL A 9 2.46 -0.05 3.30
C VAL A 9 3.58 -1.09 3.10
N ALA A 10 4.31 -1.44 4.16
CA ALA A 10 5.37 -2.44 4.10
C ALA A 10 4.87 -3.81 3.62
N VAL A 11 3.67 -4.22 4.06
CA VAL A 11 3.03 -5.45 3.59
C VAL A 11 2.62 -5.35 2.13
N VAL A 12 1.97 -4.26 1.74
CA VAL A 12 1.48 -4.07 0.37
C VAL A 12 2.61 -3.99 -0.64
N ARG A 13 3.72 -3.33 -0.30
CA ARG A 13 4.89 -3.16 -1.17
C ARG A 13 5.93 -4.27 -1.03
N ASN A 14 5.60 -5.32 -0.27
CA ASN A 14 6.49 -6.46 -0.01
C ASN A 14 7.90 -6.03 0.45
N GLU A 15 7.98 -5.09 1.39
CA GLU A 15 9.24 -4.59 1.92
C GLU A 15 9.97 -5.67 2.75
N ALA A 16 11.28 -5.51 2.94
CA ALA A 16 12.07 -6.42 3.76
C ALA A 16 11.50 -6.50 5.19
N GLY A 17 11.10 -7.70 5.62
CA GLY A 17 10.48 -7.93 6.94
C GLY A 17 8.95 -7.83 6.95
N ALA A 18 8.29 -7.63 5.80
CA ALA A 18 6.83 -7.61 5.66
C ALA A 18 6.14 -8.83 6.28
N ASP A 19 6.78 -10.02 6.24
CA ASP A 19 6.26 -11.26 6.82
C ASP A 19 5.83 -11.13 8.28
N ARG A 20 6.60 -10.37 9.08
CA ARG A 20 6.29 -10.15 10.49
C ARG A 20 4.99 -9.37 10.66
N PHE A 21 4.81 -8.31 9.87
CA PHE A 21 3.62 -7.48 9.90
C PHE A 21 2.42 -8.23 9.33
N PHE A 22 2.60 -8.96 8.23
CA PHE A 22 1.56 -9.80 7.64
C PHE A 22 1.02 -10.80 8.67
N ARG A 23 1.89 -11.55 9.35
CA ARG A 23 1.48 -12.51 10.39
C ARG A 23 0.71 -11.82 11.53
N ALA A 24 1.17 -10.66 11.99
CA ALA A 24 0.48 -9.91 13.04
C ALA A 24 -0.90 -9.39 12.58
N LEU A 25 -1.04 -8.98 11.32
CA LEU A 25 -2.30 -8.52 10.75
C LEU A 25 -3.27 -9.68 10.45
N SER A 26 -2.76 -10.85 10.09
CA SER A 26 -3.57 -12.05 9.78
C SER A 26 -4.13 -12.76 11.00
N ASP A 27 -3.72 -12.43 12.22
CA ASP A 27 -4.25 -13.08 13.44
C ASP A 27 -5.70 -12.66 13.72
N LEU A 28 -6.67 -13.43 13.22
CA LEU A 28 -8.10 -13.10 13.30
C LEU A 28 -8.68 -13.08 14.72
N ARG A 29 -7.90 -13.41 15.76
CA ARG A 29 -8.38 -13.44 17.15
C ARG A 29 -8.60 -12.05 17.73
N GLU A 30 -7.88 -11.04 17.22
CA GLU A 30 -8.02 -9.66 17.70
C GLU A 30 -8.45 -8.70 16.58
N PRO A 31 -9.37 -7.76 16.87
CA PRO A 31 -9.68 -6.67 15.96
C PRO A 31 -8.47 -5.74 15.78
N LYS A 32 -8.30 -5.27 14.55
CA LYS A 32 -7.29 -4.28 14.18
C LYS A 32 -7.98 -2.96 13.91
N TYR A 33 -7.46 -1.91 14.52
CA TYR A 33 -7.97 -0.56 14.41
C TYR A 33 -6.91 0.32 13.80
N MET A 34 -7.37 1.31 13.03
CA MET A 34 -6.53 2.34 12.45
C MET A 34 -7.27 3.67 12.60
N SER A 35 -6.55 4.76 12.86
CA SER A 35 -7.16 6.09 12.83
C SER A 35 -7.58 6.43 11.40
N ALA A 36 -8.61 7.26 11.23
CA ALA A 36 -9.02 7.72 9.90
C ALA A 36 -7.87 8.44 9.16
N ALA A 37 -7.02 9.15 9.90
CA ALA A 37 -5.85 9.83 9.35
C ALA A 37 -4.78 8.84 8.85
N ASN A 38 -4.41 7.83 9.64
CA ASN A 38 -3.46 6.78 9.23
C ASN A 38 -4.00 5.97 8.04
N TYR A 39 -5.30 5.71 8.01
CA TYR A 39 -5.93 5.04 6.87
C TYR A 39 -5.81 5.87 5.59
N LEU A 40 -6.12 7.17 5.68
CA LEU A 40 -5.98 8.08 4.55
C LEU A 40 -4.52 8.19 4.09
N GLU A 41 -3.57 8.29 5.01
CA GLU A 41 -2.14 8.30 4.69
C GLU A 41 -1.72 7.04 3.92
N ALA A 42 -2.07 5.85 4.43
CA ALA A 42 -1.75 4.59 3.75
C ALA A 42 -2.41 4.51 2.36
N ALA A 43 -3.67 4.92 2.25
CA ALA A 43 -4.38 4.96 0.98
C ALA A 43 -3.73 5.91 -0.04
N ILE A 44 -3.29 7.09 0.41
CA ILE A 44 -2.50 8.01 -0.42
C ILE A 44 -1.21 7.31 -0.84
N VAL A 45 -0.40 6.80 0.09
CA VAL A 45 0.90 6.19 -0.27
C VAL A 45 0.75 5.03 -1.26
N ILE A 46 -0.29 4.21 -1.13
CA ILE A 46 -0.51 3.04 -2.00
C ILE A 46 -1.06 3.46 -3.39
N CYS A 47 -2.01 4.39 -3.45
CA CYS A 47 -2.76 4.65 -4.68
C CYS A 47 -2.37 5.95 -5.41
N PHE A 48 -1.61 6.85 -4.80
CA PHE A 48 -1.42 8.20 -5.35
C PHE A 48 -0.63 8.19 -6.66
N ALA A 49 0.35 7.29 -6.81
CA ALA A 49 1.11 7.17 -8.05
C ALA A 49 0.19 6.79 -9.23
N TYR A 50 -0.66 5.77 -9.03
CA TYR A 50 -1.66 5.36 -10.01
C TYR A 50 -2.64 6.50 -10.34
N ALA A 51 -3.23 7.13 -9.33
CA ALA A 51 -4.22 8.19 -9.53
C ALA A 51 -3.63 9.44 -10.22
N LEU A 52 -2.37 9.78 -9.93
CA LEU A 52 -1.68 10.86 -10.61
C LEU A 52 -1.36 10.51 -12.07
N ALA A 53 -0.87 9.29 -12.32
CA ALA A 53 -0.56 8.83 -13.67
C ALA A 53 -1.82 8.82 -14.57
N GLU A 54 -2.95 8.30 -14.06
CA GLU A 54 -4.25 8.33 -14.75
C GLU A 54 -4.74 9.76 -15.00
N SER A 55 -4.74 10.62 -13.97
CA SER A 55 -5.25 12.00 -14.05
C SER A 55 -4.42 12.88 -14.99
N MET A 56 -3.09 12.72 -14.96
CA MET A 56 -2.17 13.48 -15.80
C MET A 56 -1.95 12.85 -17.18
N ARG A 57 -2.46 11.62 -17.41
CA ARG A 57 -2.16 10.79 -18.60
C ARG A 57 -0.66 10.60 -18.83
N GLU A 58 0.09 10.51 -17.76
CA GLU A 58 1.53 10.27 -17.79
C GLU A 58 1.82 8.80 -17.48
N PRO A 59 2.87 8.20 -18.06
CA PRO A 59 3.27 6.83 -17.75
C PRO A 59 3.60 6.64 -16.26
N LEU A 60 3.11 5.55 -15.67
CA LEU A 60 3.38 5.19 -14.28
C LEU A 60 4.79 4.59 -14.17
N LEU A 61 5.67 5.29 -13.46
CA LEU A 61 6.99 4.77 -13.11
C LEU A 61 6.92 4.04 -11.77
N PHE A 62 7.27 2.77 -11.76
CA PHE A 62 7.38 1.97 -10.55
C PHE A 62 8.60 1.05 -10.61
N LYS A 63 8.99 0.52 -9.45
CA LYS A 63 10.13 -0.37 -9.32
C LYS A 63 9.64 -1.81 -9.21
N GLY A 64 10.30 -2.74 -9.92
CA GLY A 64 9.94 -4.16 -9.86
C GLY A 64 8.55 -4.42 -10.43
N ASP A 65 7.74 -5.20 -9.71
CA ASP A 65 6.43 -5.69 -10.19
C ASP A 65 5.23 -5.06 -9.45
N ASP A 66 5.46 -3.99 -8.66
CA ASP A 66 4.49 -3.34 -7.75
C ASP A 66 3.14 -3.01 -8.43
N PHE A 67 3.16 -2.69 -9.72
CA PHE A 67 1.97 -2.34 -10.51
C PHE A 67 1.89 -3.13 -11.83
N SER A 68 2.46 -4.33 -11.87
CA SER A 68 2.50 -5.17 -13.09
C SER A 68 1.12 -5.57 -13.65
N HIS A 69 0.05 -5.37 -12.88
CA HIS A 69 -1.35 -5.62 -13.26
C HIS A 69 -2.20 -4.35 -13.36
N THR A 70 -1.59 -3.19 -13.62
CA THR A 70 -2.30 -1.91 -13.79
C THR A 70 -2.84 -1.72 -15.22
N ASP A 71 -3.91 -0.94 -15.35
CA ASP A 71 -4.53 -0.47 -16.60
C ASP A 71 -4.02 0.89 -17.08
N VAL A 72 -3.09 1.53 -16.35
CA VAL A 72 -2.39 2.75 -16.78
C VAL A 72 -1.12 2.40 -17.55
N ALA A 73 -0.74 3.23 -18.53
CA ALA A 73 0.49 3.04 -19.30
C ALA A 73 1.72 3.03 -18.37
N VAL A 74 2.63 2.09 -18.58
CA VAL A 74 3.86 1.92 -17.77
C VAL A 74 5.05 2.53 -18.50
N ALA A 75 5.92 3.23 -17.74
CA ALA A 75 7.13 3.87 -18.25
C ALA A 75 8.29 2.87 -18.48
#